data_AF-A0A7G8BV47-F1
#
_entry.id   AF-A0A7G8BV47-F1
#
_cell.length_a   1.000
_cell.length_b   1.000
_cell.length_c   1.000
_cell.angle_alpha   90.00
_cell.angle_beta   90.00
_cell.angle_gamma   90.00
#
_symmetry.space_group_name_H-M   'P 1'
#
loop_
_entity.id
_entity.type
_entity.pdbx_description
1 polymer ?
#
loop_
_entity_poly.entity_id
_entity_poly.type
_entity_poly.pdbx_seq_one_letter_code
_entity_poly.pdbx_strand_id
1 'polypeptide(L)'
;MISANRFLGIFVFLFLSAATASAREPGSRTYFNQDIFVAQGQQIHNATCFFCSVQVEGDLTGNILVLFGNLNISGHVKGRTTVLGGNTVIDSQARIDGNALVVDGNAVYETDESISGNAWVIGGHLSPARNRARTLHRASFSPVIFSSVALAALLLLSLFFWPRRKADPA
;
A
#
# COMPACT_ATOMS: atom_id res chain seq x y z
N MET A 1 10.51 48.74 25.58
CA MET A 1 11.40 47.60 25.26
C MET A 1 10.73 46.32 25.69
N ILE A 2 10.03 45.64 24.77
CA ILE A 2 9.40 44.34 25.01
C ILE A 2 10.52 43.30 24.86
N SER A 3 10.84 42.57 25.93
CA SER A 3 11.97 41.66 25.96
C SER A 3 11.82 40.52 24.94
N ALA A 4 12.89 40.22 24.22
CA ALA A 4 12.97 39.18 23.18
C ALA A 4 12.47 37.80 23.65
N ASN A 5 12.49 37.54 24.96
CA ASN A 5 11.99 36.32 25.57
C ASN A 5 10.47 36.10 25.42
N ARG A 6 9.68 37.17 25.19
CA ARG A 6 8.22 37.03 24.97
C ARG A 6 7.87 36.60 23.55
N PHE A 7 8.70 36.96 22.56
CA PHE A 7 8.53 36.54 21.17
C PHE A 7 8.94 35.08 20.95
N LEU A 8 9.99 34.62 21.64
CA LEU A 8 10.43 33.22 21.57
C LEU A 8 9.34 32.25 22.07
N GLY A 9 8.65 32.59 23.16
CA GLY A 9 7.57 31.75 23.71
C GLY A 9 6.36 31.62 22.78
N ILE A 10 5.97 32.71 22.10
CA ILE A 10 4.85 32.70 21.16
C ILE A 10 5.20 31.88 19.91
N PHE A 11 6.44 31.97 19.44
CA PHE A 11 6.89 31.22 18.26
C PHE A 11 6.94 29.71 18.52
N VAL A 12 7.40 29.29 19.70
CA VAL A 12 7.40 27.88 20.12
C VAL A 12 5.97 27.34 20.29
N PHE A 13 5.04 28.14 20.82
CA PHE A 13 3.63 27.76 20.99
C PHE A 13 2.89 27.62 19.63
N LEU A 14 3.18 28.51 18.68
CA LEU A 14 2.65 28.41 17.31
C LEU A 14 3.20 27.19 16.55
N PHE A 15 4.48 26.84 16.76
CA PHE A 15 5.09 25.67 16.11
C PHE A 15 4.55 24.34 16.67
N LEU A 16 4.23 24.27 17.96
CA LEU A 16 3.64 23.06 18.58
C LEU A 16 2.19 22.80 18.13
N SER A 17 1.48 23.84 17.69
CA SER A 17 0.07 23.76 17.26
C SER A 17 -0.09 23.12 15.87
N ALA A 18 0.97 23.07 15.06
CA ALA A 18 0.93 22.53 13.70
C ALA A 18 0.98 21.00 13.63
N ALA A 19 1.13 20.30 14.76
CA ALA A 19 1.36 18.85 14.79
C ALA A 19 0.10 17.97 14.83
N THR A 20 -1.12 18.53 14.84
CA THR A 20 -2.35 17.69 14.99
C THR A 20 -3.48 18.06 14.03
N ALA A 21 -3.16 18.20 12.74
CA ALA A 21 -4.17 18.22 11.70
C ALA A 21 -3.78 17.24 10.57
N SER A 22 -3.82 15.94 10.87
CA SER A 22 -4.02 14.98 9.80
C SER A 22 -5.46 15.17 9.32
N ALA A 23 -5.61 15.84 8.17
CA ALA A 23 -6.89 15.94 7.50
C ALA A 23 -7.34 14.53 7.14
N ARG A 24 -8.16 13.92 8.00
CA ARG A 24 -8.80 12.64 7.73
C ARG A 24 -9.89 12.92 6.72
N GLU A 25 -9.64 12.61 5.45
CA GLU A 25 -10.67 12.71 4.42
C GLU A 25 -11.94 11.97 4.90
N PRO A 26 -13.12 12.60 4.80
CA PRO A 26 -14.38 11.98 5.17
C PRO A 26 -14.52 10.60 4.49
N GLY A 27 -14.71 9.54 5.28
CA GLY A 27 -14.88 8.19 4.76
C GLY A 27 -13.61 7.36 4.60
N SER A 28 -12.40 7.88 4.92
CA SER A 28 -11.17 7.08 4.94
C SER A 28 -10.97 6.36 6.28
N ARG A 29 -10.74 5.04 6.22
CA ARG A 29 -10.50 4.17 7.36
C ARG A 29 -9.04 3.72 7.40
N THR A 30 -8.41 3.89 8.56
CA THR A 30 -7.04 3.45 8.81
C THR A 30 -7.03 2.69 10.12
N TYR A 31 -6.58 1.44 10.10
CA TYR A 31 -6.52 0.56 11.26
C TYR A 31 -5.16 -0.12 11.38
N PHE A 32 -4.84 -0.50 12.61
CA PHE A 32 -3.64 -1.25 12.98
C PHE A 32 -4.07 -2.47 13.78
N ASN A 33 -3.64 -3.66 13.35
CA ASN A 33 -3.92 -4.93 14.01
C ASN A 33 -5.42 -5.20 14.25
N GLN A 34 -6.27 -4.59 13.41
CA GLN A 34 -7.73 -4.74 13.44
C GLN A 34 -8.21 -4.86 12.01
N ASP A 35 -8.99 -5.92 11.75
CA ASP A 35 -9.47 -6.21 10.41
C ASP A 35 -10.51 -5.19 9.95
N ILE A 36 -10.48 -4.89 8.64
CA ILE A 36 -11.43 -3.98 8.02
C ILE A 36 -12.44 -4.80 7.25
N PHE A 37 -13.70 -4.76 7.69
CA PHE A 37 -14.81 -5.34 6.95
C PHE A 37 -15.69 -4.23 6.37
N VAL A 38 -15.86 -4.23 5.06
CA VAL A 38 -16.77 -3.34 4.32
C VAL A 38 -17.92 -4.18 3.80
N ALA A 39 -19.02 -4.19 4.55
CA ALA A 39 -20.21 -4.95 4.20
C ALA A 39 -20.88 -4.42 2.92
N GLN A 40 -21.68 -5.27 2.29
CA GLN A 40 -22.49 -4.89 1.13
C GLN A 40 -23.36 -3.65 1.42
N GLY A 41 -23.39 -2.70 0.48
CA GLY A 41 -24.11 -1.43 0.63
C GLY A 41 -23.40 -0.38 1.51
N GLN A 42 -22.27 -0.72 2.15
CA GLN A 42 -21.39 0.31 2.71
C GLN A 42 -20.47 0.86 1.64
N GLN A 43 -20.27 2.18 1.69
CA GLN A 43 -19.26 2.86 0.90
C GLN A 43 -18.22 3.49 1.80
N ILE A 44 -16.94 3.29 1.48
CA ILE A 44 -15.83 4.01 2.11
C ILE A 44 -14.90 4.60 1.05
N HIS A 45 -14.05 5.55 1.43
CA HIS A 45 -13.14 6.22 0.50
C HIS A 45 -11.81 5.49 0.39
N ASN A 46 -10.95 5.56 1.41
CA ASN A 46 -9.70 4.80 1.45
C ASN A 46 -9.73 3.76 2.58
N ALA A 47 -9.04 2.64 2.38
CA ALA A 47 -8.84 1.62 3.41
C ALA A 47 -7.35 1.34 3.56
N THR A 48 -6.79 1.71 4.71
CA THR A 48 -5.38 1.44 5.02
C THR A 48 -5.28 0.58 6.26
N CYS A 49 -4.59 -0.55 6.18
CA CYS A 49 -4.50 -1.54 7.24
C CYS A 49 -3.05 -2.00 7.40
N PHE A 50 -2.59 -2.08 8.65
CA PHE A 50 -1.26 -2.58 9.01
C PHE A 50 -1.41 -3.78 9.95
N PHE A 51 -0.79 -4.92 9.61
CA PHE A 51 -0.87 -6.19 10.35
C PHE A 51 -2.31 -6.69 10.54
N CYS A 52 -3.15 -6.51 9.53
CA CYS A 52 -4.55 -6.93 9.57
C CYS A 52 -5.02 -7.38 8.18
N SER A 53 -6.18 -8.01 8.14
CA SER A 53 -6.84 -8.41 6.90
C SER A 53 -7.97 -7.44 6.55
N VAL A 54 -8.21 -7.29 5.25
CA VAL A 54 -9.27 -6.43 4.72
C VAL A 54 -10.19 -7.28 3.86
N GLN A 55 -11.50 -7.18 4.10
CA GLN A 55 -12.54 -7.83 3.32
C GLN A 55 -13.55 -6.80 2.83
N VAL A 56 -13.76 -6.78 1.52
CA VAL A 56 -14.57 -5.77 0.84
C VAL A 56 -15.68 -6.44 0.05
N GLU A 57 -16.91 -6.30 0.54
CA GLU A 57 -18.15 -6.72 -0.13
C GLU A 57 -18.94 -5.51 -0.66
N GLY A 58 -18.73 -4.32 -0.09
CA GLY A 58 -19.34 -3.07 -0.53
C GLY A 58 -18.51 -2.29 -1.56
N ASP A 59 -18.61 -0.97 -1.51
CA ASP A 59 -18.00 -0.05 -2.47
C ASP A 59 -16.83 0.74 -1.85
N LEU A 60 -15.71 0.79 -2.57
CA LEU A 60 -14.53 1.57 -2.22
C LEU A 60 -14.23 2.56 -3.33
N THR A 61 -14.37 3.85 -3.03
CA THR A 61 -14.23 4.91 -4.05
C THR A 61 -12.79 5.35 -4.28
N GLY A 62 -11.91 5.11 -3.30
CA GLY A 62 -10.49 5.43 -3.33
C GLY A 62 -9.62 4.17 -3.29
N ASN A 63 -8.50 4.25 -2.58
CA ASN A 63 -7.44 3.25 -2.62
C ASN A 63 -7.44 2.31 -1.41
N ILE A 64 -6.94 1.10 -1.61
CA ILE A 64 -6.70 0.12 -0.56
C ILE A 64 -5.19 -0.07 -0.39
N LEU A 65 -4.72 -0.02 0.86
CA LEU A 65 -3.35 -0.37 1.24
C LEU A 65 -3.39 -1.37 2.40
N VAL A 66 -2.88 -2.58 2.17
CA VAL A 66 -2.75 -3.61 3.21
C VAL A 66 -1.28 -3.96 3.39
N LEU A 67 -0.76 -3.78 4.60
CA LEU A 67 0.59 -4.20 4.96
C LEU A 67 0.53 -5.40 5.90
N PHE A 68 1.26 -6.46 5.56
CA PHE A 68 1.40 -7.70 6.35
C PHE A 68 0.07 -8.34 6.72
N GLY A 69 -0.76 -8.61 5.71
CA GLY A 69 -2.04 -9.25 5.88
C GLY A 69 -2.74 -9.53 4.56
N ASN A 70 -3.96 -10.09 4.62
CA ASN A 70 -4.64 -10.56 3.43
C ASN A 70 -5.74 -9.60 2.99
N LEU A 71 -6.02 -9.58 1.68
CA LEU A 71 -7.10 -8.79 1.10
C LEU A 71 -8.04 -9.70 0.33
N ASN A 72 -9.33 -9.66 0.67
CA ASN A 72 -10.39 -10.32 -0.07
C ASN A 72 -11.36 -9.29 -0.63
N ILE A 73 -11.62 -9.34 -1.94
CA ILE A 73 -12.53 -8.41 -2.61
C ILE A 73 -13.61 -9.24 -3.31
N SER A 74 -14.86 -8.92 -2.99
CA SER A 74 -16.09 -9.42 -3.63
C SER A 74 -16.96 -8.28 -4.17
N GLY A 75 -16.74 -7.04 -3.72
CA GLY A 75 -17.44 -5.82 -4.16
C GLY A 75 -16.68 -4.98 -5.20
N HIS A 76 -16.90 -3.67 -5.21
CA HIS A 76 -16.32 -2.74 -6.20
C HIS A 76 -15.28 -1.81 -5.57
N VAL A 77 -14.09 -1.75 -6.18
CA VAL A 77 -13.00 -0.83 -5.84
C VAL A 77 -12.71 0.06 -7.06
N LYS A 78 -12.96 1.36 -6.94
CA LYS A 78 -12.69 2.32 -8.02
C LYS A 78 -11.21 2.71 -8.14
N GLY A 79 -10.51 2.76 -7.00
CA GLY A 79 -9.12 3.16 -6.97
C GLY A 79 -8.13 2.01 -7.14
N ARG A 80 -6.92 2.22 -6.65
CA ARG A 80 -5.82 1.26 -6.71
C ARG A 80 -5.80 0.38 -5.47
N THR A 81 -5.36 -0.85 -5.66
CA THR A 81 -5.21 -1.83 -4.60
C THR A 81 -3.74 -2.21 -4.44
N THR A 82 -3.18 -2.01 -3.25
CA THR A 82 -1.80 -2.36 -2.92
C THR A 82 -1.77 -3.28 -1.71
N VAL A 83 -1.13 -4.45 -1.86
CA VAL A 83 -0.91 -5.40 -0.77
C VAL A 83 0.59 -5.70 -0.67
N LEU A 84 1.13 -5.63 0.53
CA LEU A 84 2.56 -5.86 0.82
C LEU A 84 2.68 -6.95 1.89
N GLY A 85 3.40 -8.03 1.61
CA GLY A 85 3.67 -9.12 2.57
C GLY A 85 2.43 -9.96 2.89
N GLY A 86 1.56 -10.22 1.91
CA GLY A 86 0.34 -11.01 2.12
C GLY A 86 -0.41 -11.33 0.83
N ASN A 87 -1.51 -12.07 0.94
CA ASN A 87 -2.21 -12.60 -0.23
C ASN A 87 -3.44 -11.77 -0.58
N THR A 88 -3.74 -11.71 -1.88
CA THR A 88 -4.94 -11.04 -2.40
C THR A 88 -5.81 -12.05 -3.14
N VAL A 89 -7.10 -12.06 -2.83
CA VAL A 89 -8.13 -12.84 -3.51
C VAL A 89 -9.17 -11.90 -4.09
N ILE A 90 -9.45 -12.05 -5.37
CA ILE A 90 -10.43 -11.25 -6.12
C ILE A 90 -11.46 -12.21 -6.69
N ASP A 91 -12.68 -12.12 -6.16
CA ASP A 91 -13.83 -12.94 -6.56
C ASP A 91 -14.30 -12.58 -7.99
N SER A 92 -15.04 -13.48 -8.62
CA SER A 92 -15.72 -13.29 -9.90
C SER A 92 -16.69 -12.10 -9.92
N GLN A 93 -17.34 -11.81 -8.80
CA GLN A 93 -18.25 -10.66 -8.67
C GLN A 93 -17.51 -9.34 -8.44
N ALA A 94 -16.23 -9.41 -8.06
CA ALA A 94 -15.46 -8.24 -7.71
C ALA A 94 -15.06 -7.43 -8.96
N ARG A 95 -14.96 -6.11 -8.77
CA ARG A 95 -14.49 -5.21 -9.82
C ARG A 95 -13.47 -4.23 -9.24
N ILE A 96 -12.32 -4.11 -9.90
CA ILE A 96 -11.27 -3.15 -9.59
C ILE A 96 -11.08 -2.29 -10.85
N ASP A 97 -11.50 -1.03 -10.80
CA ASP A 97 -11.34 -0.15 -11.97
C ASP A 97 -9.89 0.33 -12.12
N GLY A 98 -9.15 0.41 -11.01
CA GLY A 98 -7.75 0.79 -10.99
C GLY A 98 -6.77 -0.36 -11.18
N ASN A 99 -5.52 -0.10 -10.78
CA ASN A 99 -4.44 -1.10 -10.81
C ASN A 99 -4.41 -1.91 -9.50
N ALA A 100 -4.01 -3.17 -9.61
CA ALA A 100 -3.72 -4.05 -8.48
C ALA A 100 -2.21 -4.31 -8.40
N LEU A 101 -1.61 -4.08 -7.24
CA LEU A 101 -0.21 -4.35 -6.94
C LEU A 101 -0.11 -5.24 -5.71
N VAL A 102 0.53 -6.40 -5.85
CA VAL A 102 0.85 -7.28 -4.73
C VAL A 102 2.37 -7.45 -4.68
N VAL A 103 2.96 -7.21 -3.52
CA VAL A 103 4.40 -7.32 -3.28
C VAL A 103 4.63 -8.33 -2.17
N ASP A 104 5.56 -9.25 -2.39
CA ASP A 104 5.94 -10.31 -1.44
C ASP A 104 4.74 -11.16 -0.99
N GLY A 105 3.95 -11.61 -1.96
CA GLY A 105 2.74 -12.37 -1.72
C GLY A 105 2.06 -12.84 -3.01
N ASN A 106 0.97 -13.59 -2.88
CA ASN A 106 0.27 -14.16 -4.04
C ASN A 106 -1.02 -13.39 -4.32
N ALA A 107 -1.36 -13.31 -5.61
CA ALA A 107 -2.64 -12.77 -6.04
C ALA A 107 -3.40 -13.82 -6.86
N VAL A 108 -4.65 -14.07 -6.45
CA VAL A 108 -5.57 -14.96 -7.14
C VAL A 108 -6.78 -14.15 -7.57
N TYR A 109 -7.16 -14.29 -8.84
CA TYR A 109 -8.37 -13.66 -9.38
C TYR A 109 -9.19 -14.70 -10.14
N GLU A 110 -10.51 -14.64 -10.06
CA GLU A 110 -11.38 -15.58 -10.76
C GLU A 110 -11.62 -15.22 -12.22
N THR A 111 -11.76 -13.94 -12.53
CA THR A 111 -12.02 -13.49 -13.91
C THR A 111 -11.12 -12.35 -14.36
N ASP A 112 -10.92 -12.26 -15.67
CA ASP A 112 -10.14 -11.17 -16.29
C ASP A 112 -10.86 -9.84 -16.21
N GLU A 113 -12.19 -9.87 -16.19
CA GLU A 113 -13.07 -8.70 -16.14
C GLU A 113 -13.09 -8.04 -14.76
N SER A 114 -12.67 -8.78 -13.72
CA SER A 114 -12.60 -8.26 -12.35
C SER A 114 -11.56 -7.15 -12.16
N ILE A 115 -10.60 -6.98 -13.08
CA ILE A 115 -9.57 -5.93 -13.00
C ILE A 115 -9.52 -5.18 -14.33
N SER A 116 -10.02 -3.95 -14.33
CA SER A 116 -9.99 -3.09 -15.52
C SER A 116 -8.60 -2.52 -15.79
N GLY A 117 -7.78 -2.32 -14.75
CA GLY A 117 -6.41 -1.83 -14.87
C GLY A 117 -5.37 -2.94 -14.99
N ASN A 118 -4.11 -2.60 -14.65
CA ASN A 118 -3.02 -3.55 -14.67
C ASN A 118 -2.91 -4.31 -13.34
N ALA A 119 -2.53 -5.59 -13.39
CA ALA A 119 -2.26 -6.40 -12.18
C ALA A 119 -0.78 -6.81 -12.14
N TRP A 120 -0.09 -6.35 -11.09
CA TRP A 120 1.34 -6.52 -10.92
C TRP A 120 1.56 -7.33 -9.65
N VAL A 121 2.25 -8.45 -9.76
CA VAL A 121 2.68 -9.23 -8.61
C VAL A 121 4.20 -9.26 -8.60
N ILE A 122 4.81 -8.87 -7.49
CA ILE A 122 6.25 -8.83 -7.32
C ILE A 122 6.56 -9.71 -6.12
N GLY A 123 7.47 -10.65 -6.24
CA GLY A 123 7.82 -11.50 -5.09
C GLY A 123 6.89 -12.69 -4.86
N GLY A 124 5.90 -12.90 -5.71
CA GLY A 124 5.04 -14.08 -5.65
C GLY A 124 4.37 -14.40 -6.96
N HIS A 125 3.27 -15.13 -6.91
CA HIS A 125 2.61 -15.65 -8.09
C HIS A 125 1.25 -14.99 -8.33
N LEU A 126 1.00 -14.68 -9.61
CA LEU A 126 -0.30 -14.26 -10.11
C LEU A 126 -0.94 -15.45 -10.81
N SER A 127 -1.98 -16.01 -10.20
CA SER A 127 -2.66 -17.21 -10.68
C SER A 127 -4.14 -16.91 -10.95
N PRO A 128 -4.65 -17.17 -12.17
CA PRO A 128 -6.10 -17.20 -12.36
C PRO A 128 -6.68 -18.40 -11.62
N ALA A 129 -7.84 -18.25 -10.97
CA ALA A 129 -8.51 -19.35 -10.28
C ALA A 129 -9.08 -20.41 -11.26
N ARG A 130 -9.22 -20.05 -12.54
CA ARG A 130 -9.58 -20.95 -13.64
C ARG A 130 -8.55 -20.85 -14.75
N ASN A 131 -8.16 -21.99 -15.35
CA ASN A 131 -7.19 -22.05 -16.46
C ASN A 131 -7.68 -21.26 -17.70
N ARG A 132 -7.46 -19.94 -17.71
CA ARG A 132 -7.77 -19.04 -18.82
C ARG A 132 -6.49 -18.27 -19.18
N ALA A 133 -6.29 -18.06 -20.48
CA ALA A 133 -5.05 -17.55 -21.05
C ALA A 133 -4.67 -16.18 -20.46
N ARG A 134 -3.40 -16.02 -20.07
CA ARG A 134 -2.83 -14.79 -19.50
C ARG A 134 -2.97 -13.63 -20.48
N THR A 135 -3.64 -12.56 -20.05
CA THR A 135 -3.73 -11.26 -20.72
C THR A 135 -2.46 -10.43 -20.52
N LEU A 136 -2.09 -9.60 -21.51
CA LEU A 136 -0.81 -8.87 -21.61
C LEU A 136 -0.53 -7.87 -20.45
N HIS A 137 -1.57 -7.44 -19.72
CA HIS A 137 -1.49 -6.44 -18.65
C HIS A 137 -1.13 -7.01 -17.27
N ARG A 138 -0.72 -8.28 -17.23
CA ARG A 138 -0.47 -9.05 -16.00
C ARG A 138 0.96 -9.52 -15.95
N ALA A 139 1.73 -8.92 -15.05
CA ALA A 139 3.14 -9.25 -14.85
C ALA A 139 3.35 -9.82 -13.45
N SER A 140 3.95 -11.01 -13.36
CA SER A 140 4.46 -11.56 -12.11
C SER A 140 5.99 -11.57 -12.16
N PHE A 141 6.64 -10.80 -11.30
CA PHE A 141 8.09 -10.81 -11.15
C PHE A 141 8.47 -11.74 -9.99
N SER A 142 9.31 -12.73 -10.28
CA SER A 142 9.77 -13.70 -9.29
C SER A 142 10.49 -13.00 -8.12
N PRO A 143 10.34 -13.49 -6.87
CA PRO A 143 11.02 -12.94 -5.68
C PRO A 143 12.53 -12.86 -5.83
N VAL A 144 13.14 -13.78 -6.56
CA VAL A 144 14.59 -13.80 -6.78
C VAL A 144 15.06 -12.53 -7.52
N ILE A 145 14.29 -12.06 -8.50
CA ILE A 145 14.63 -10.87 -9.29
C ILE A 145 14.48 -9.62 -8.43
N PHE A 146 13.40 -9.51 -7.65
CA PHE A 146 13.18 -8.36 -6.78
C PHE A 146 14.22 -8.27 -5.66
N SER A 147 14.54 -9.38 -4.99
CA SER A 147 15.59 -9.42 -3.96
C SER A 147 16.95 -9.01 -4.52
N SER A 148 17.28 -9.41 -5.75
CA SER A 148 18.55 -9.01 -6.39
C SER A 148 18.63 -7.49 -6.65
N VAL A 149 17.55 -6.87 -7.11
CA VAL A 149 17.48 -5.42 -7.36
C VAL A 149 17.49 -4.63 -6.05
N ALA A 150 16.76 -5.09 -5.03
CA ALA A 150 16.72 -4.47 -3.72
C ALA A 150 18.10 -4.52 -3.03
N LEU A 151 18.79 -5.65 -3.10
CA LEU A 151 20.16 -5.79 -2.62
C LEU A 151 21.10 -4.84 -3.36
N ALA A 152 21.03 -4.78 -4.69
CA ALA A 152 21.85 -3.87 -5.48
C ALA A 152 21.60 -2.40 -5.12
N ALA A 153 20.35 -2.00 -4.93
CA ALA A 153 19.99 -0.64 -4.52
C ALA A 153 20.49 -0.29 -3.11
N LEU A 154 20.37 -1.23 -2.15
CA LEU A 154 20.92 -1.09 -0.80
C LEU A 154 22.45 -0.99 -0.83
N LEU A 155 23.12 -1.79 -1.66
CA LEU A 155 24.57 -1.74 -1.84
C LEU A 155 25.00 -0.38 -2.42
N LEU A 156 24.31 0.12 -3.45
CA LEU A 156 24.57 1.44 -4.04
C LEU A 156 24.34 2.57 -3.05
N LEU A 157 23.25 2.53 -2.28
CA LEU A 157 22.96 3.51 -1.22
C LEU A 157 24.02 3.46 -0.12
N SER A 158 24.47 2.26 0.28
CA SER A 158 25.53 2.11 1.28
C SER A 158 26.86 2.71 0.80
N LEU A 159 27.20 2.56 -0.49
CA LEU A 159 28.39 3.14 -1.09
C LEU A 159 28.31 4.66 -1.21
N PHE A 160 27.11 5.20 -1.45
CA PHE A 160 26.89 6.64 -1.58
C PHE A 160 26.85 7.35 -0.21
N PHE A 161 26.27 6.71 0.81
CA PHE A 161 26.15 7.26 2.17
C PHE A 161 27.29 6.87 3.11
N TRP A 162 28.24 6.01 2.69
CA TRP A 162 29.42 5.76 3.50
C TRP A 162 30.22 7.06 3.61
N PRO A 163 30.31 7.68 4.80
CA PRO A 163 31.15 8.85 4.96
C PRO A 163 32.56 8.40 4.62
N ARG A 164 33.16 9.01 3.59
CA ARG A 164 34.59 8.89 3.35
C ARG A 164 35.26 9.42 4.62
N ARG A 165 35.50 8.54 5.61
CA ARG A 165 36.34 8.82 6.76
C ARG A 165 37.69 9.12 6.14
N LYS A 166 38.00 10.40 5.97
CA LYS A 166 39.36 10.85 5.74
C LYS A 166 40.13 10.30 6.94
N ALA A 167 41.06 9.39 6.67
CA ALA A 167 42.05 9.04 7.67
C ALA A 167 42.84 10.32 7.95
N ASP A 168 42.71 10.86 9.16
CA ASP A 168 43.59 11.94 9.59
C ASP A 168 45.01 11.37 9.69
N PRO A 169 46.00 11.95 8.98
CA PRO A 169 47.39 11.56 9.16
C PRO A 169 47.87 12.09 10.53
N ALA A 170 48.40 11.17 11.34
CA ALA A 170 49.11 11.46 12.59
C ALA A 170 50.48 12.09 12.32
#